data_AF-A0A1I8EIG9-F1
#
_entry.id   AF-A0A1I8EIG9-F1
#
_cell.length_a   1.000
_cell.length_b   1.000
_cell.length_c   1.000
_cell.angle_alpha   90.00
_cell.angle_beta   90.00
_cell.angle_gamma   90.00
#
_symmetry.space_group_name_H-M   'P 1'
#
loop_
_entity.id
_entity.type
_entity.pdbx_description
1 polymer ?
#
loop_
_entity_poly.entity_id
_entity_poly.type
_entity_poly.pdbx_seq_one_letter_code
_entity_poly.pdbx_strand_id
1 'polypeptide(L)'
;MVKLKNRYVLMDILFDEKGGVVTESAIYVALSKQIGILFGDYGMAAAKLSLSVKVFDAGTATTIIRISKEFAQRLLSAIPFVCTIDSIPVALQVLFVGEKKDVMEAIRSVTGNVKFENTLND
;
A
#
# COMPACT_ATOMS: atom_id res chain seq x y z
N MET A 1 7.37 -26.20 -10.72
CA MET A 1 7.43 -24.74 -11.02
C MET A 1 7.06 -23.99 -9.75
N VAL A 2 7.96 -23.17 -9.20
CA VAL A 2 7.75 -22.49 -7.90
C VAL A 2 7.00 -21.18 -8.15
N LYS A 3 5.89 -20.93 -7.43
CA LYS A 3 5.11 -19.68 -7.56
C LYS A 3 5.58 -18.65 -6.53
N LEU A 4 5.88 -17.44 -6.98
CA LEU A 4 6.13 -16.30 -6.09
C LEU A 4 4.85 -15.95 -5.34
N LYS A 5 4.90 -15.92 -3.99
CA LYS A 5 3.74 -15.56 -3.16
C LYS A 5 3.74 -14.06 -2.86
N ASN A 6 2.61 -13.41 -3.11
CA ASN A 6 2.39 -12.00 -2.80
C ASN A 6 1.48 -11.83 -1.58
N ARG A 7 1.65 -10.70 -0.89
CA ARG A 7 0.75 -10.19 0.14
C ARG A 7 0.18 -8.85 -0.31
N TYR A 8 -1.04 -8.60 0.13
CA TYR A 8 -1.77 -7.38 -0.11
C TYR A 8 -2.00 -6.68 1.21
N VAL A 9 -1.69 -5.39 1.24
CA VAL A 9 -1.86 -4.50 2.40
C VAL A 9 -2.97 -3.53 2.03
N LEU A 10 -4.06 -3.57 2.79
CA LEU A 10 -5.14 -2.60 2.76
C LEU A 10 -4.83 -1.53 3.81
N MET A 11 -4.80 -0.28 3.39
CA MET A 11 -4.55 0.83 4.31
C MET A 11 -5.30 2.09 3.90
N ASP A 12 -5.60 2.91 4.89
CA ASP A 12 -6.16 4.25 4.70
C ASP A 12 -5.06 5.31 4.85
N ILE A 13 -5.23 6.39 4.11
CA ILE A 13 -4.39 7.58 4.17
C ILE A 13 -5.17 8.65 4.92
N LEU A 14 -4.75 8.93 6.14
CA LEU A 14 -5.33 9.99 6.96
C LEU A 14 -4.63 11.30 6.62
N PHE A 15 -5.39 12.23 6.06
CA PHE A 15 -4.94 13.58 5.75
C PHE A 15 -5.06 14.49 6.96
N ASP A 16 -4.08 15.37 7.14
CA ASP A 16 -4.23 16.52 8.02
C ASP A 16 -5.22 17.54 7.41
N GLU A 17 -5.70 18.52 8.19
CA GLU A 17 -6.82 19.43 7.86
C GLU A 17 -6.70 20.13 6.49
N LYS A 18 -5.49 20.22 5.95
CA LYS A 18 -5.20 20.64 4.58
C LYS A 18 -5.33 19.44 3.64
N GLY A 19 -6.56 19.12 3.25
CA GLY A 19 -6.83 18.12 2.21
C GLY A 19 -6.00 18.38 0.96
N GLY A 20 -5.50 17.30 0.34
CA GLY A 20 -4.62 17.38 -0.83
C GLY A 20 -4.91 16.26 -1.83
N VAL A 21 -4.49 16.48 -3.08
CA VAL A 21 -4.63 15.48 -4.14
C VAL A 21 -3.44 14.53 -4.06
N VAL A 22 -3.71 13.27 -3.75
CA VAL A 22 -2.70 12.21 -3.77
C VAL A 22 -2.86 11.36 -5.02
N THR A 23 -1.73 10.97 -5.60
CA THR A 23 -1.68 10.08 -6.75
C THR A 23 -1.05 8.74 -6.35
N GLU A 24 -1.39 7.67 -7.06
CA GLU A 24 -0.80 6.33 -6.84
C GLU A 24 0.72 6.34 -6.97
N SER A 25 1.25 7.15 -7.89
CA SER A 25 2.69 7.34 -8.07
C SER A 25 3.33 8.03 -6.87
N ALA A 26 2.69 9.05 -6.30
CA ALA A 26 3.18 9.72 -5.09
C ALA A 26 3.22 8.77 -3.89
N ILE A 27 2.20 7.92 -3.71
CA ILE A 27 2.17 6.88 -2.67
C ILE A 27 3.35 5.91 -2.86
N TYR A 28 3.54 5.42 -4.08
CA TYR A 28 4.64 4.51 -4.40
C TYR A 28 6.00 5.14 -4.11
N VAL A 29 6.22 6.40 -4.51
CA VAL A 29 7.48 7.12 -4.29
C VAL A 29 7.73 7.32 -2.79
N ALA A 30 6.71 7.70 -2.02
CA ALA A 30 6.85 7.92 -0.58
C ALA A 30 7.23 6.62 0.17
N LEU A 31 6.57 5.51 -0.14
CA LEU A 31 6.90 4.21 0.45
C LEU A 31 8.28 3.73 0.05
N SER A 32 8.62 3.84 -1.23
CA SER A 32 9.91 3.43 -1.76
C SER A 32 11.04 4.25 -1.11
N LYS A 33 10.85 5.57 -0.98
CA LYS A 33 11.78 6.46 -0.26
C LYS A 33 11.98 5.99 1.18
N GLN A 34 10.90 5.68 1.90
CA GLN A 34 11.00 5.29 3.30
C GLN A 34 11.63 3.91 3.50
N ILE A 35 11.36 2.96 2.60
CA ILE A 35 12.04 1.65 2.58
C ILE A 35 13.55 1.85 2.35
N GLY A 36 13.93 2.73 1.42
CA GLY A 36 15.34 3.05 1.16
C GLY A 36 16.03 3.67 2.38
N ILE A 37 15.36 4.56 3.10
CA ILE A 37 15.89 5.17 4.34
C ILE A 37 16.11 4.12 5.43
N LEU A 38 15.17 3.19 5.63
CA LEU A 38 15.22 2.23 6.74
C LEU A 38 16.07 0.99 6.45
N PHE A 39 16.12 0.54 5.20
CA PHE A 39 16.73 -0.75 4.81
C PHE A 39 17.85 -0.61 3.77
N GLY A 40 18.18 0.61 3.36
CA GLY A 40 19.19 0.91 2.36
C GLY A 40 18.85 0.41 0.95
N ASP A 41 19.85 0.43 0.08
CA ASP A 41 19.70 0.05 -1.33
C ASP A 41 19.26 -1.39 -1.51
N TYR A 42 19.74 -2.29 -0.65
CA TYR A 42 19.32 -3.69 -0.66
C TYR A 42 17.82 -3.84 -0.39
N GLY A 43 17.32 -3.20 0.68
CA GLY A 43 15.90 -3.27 1.00
C GLY A 43 15.01 -2.68 -0.08
N MET A 44 15.44 -1.54 -0.65
CA MET A 44 14.77 -0.89 -1.76
C MET A 44 14.72 -1.77 -3.01
N ALA A 45 15.88 -2.28 -3.47
CA ALA A 45 15.96 -3.10 -4.67
C ALA A 45 15.15 -4.39 -4.54
N ALA A 46 15.18 -5.00 -3.36
CA ALA A 46 14.46 -6.23 -3.07
C ALA A 46 12.94 -6.01 -3.03
N ALA A 47 12.47 -4.92 -2.43
CA ALA A 47 11.05 -4.58 -2.40
C ALA A 47 10.52 -4.16 -3.78
N LYS A 48 11.30 -3.38 -4.54
CA LYS A 48 10.92 -2.78 -5.84
C LYS A 48 10.43 -3.78 -6.88
N LEU A 49 10.93 -5.01 -6.86
CA LEU A 49 10.49 -6.07 -7.80
C LEU A 49 9.03 -6.47 -7.64
N SER A 50 8.45 -6.26 -6.45
CA SER A 50 7.10 -6.74 -6.12
C SER A 50 6.18 -5.66 -5.57
N LEU A 51 6.74 -4.54 -5.10
CA LEU A 51 6.01 -3.40 -4.58
C LEU A 51 5.24 -2.74 -5.73
N SER A 52 3.92 -2.71 -5.61
CA SER A 52 3.04 -2.00 -6.54
C SER A 52 1.81 -1.49 -5.80
N VAL A 53 1.50 -0.21 -6.02
CA VAL A 53 0.21 0.35 -5.63
C VAL A 53 -0.78 -0.12 -6.69
N LYS A 54 -1.79 -0.90 -6.29
CA LYS A 54 -2.74 -1.49 -7.23
C LYS A 54 -3.99 -0.66 -7.41
N VAL A 55 -4.40 -0.02 -6.32
CA VAL A 55 -5.63 0.75 -6.25
C VAL A 55 -5.40 1.88 -5.27
N PHE A 56 -5.81 3.08 -5.65
CA PHE A 56 -6.09 4.16 -4.73
C PHE A 56 -7.46 4.74 -5.03
N ASP A 57 -8.34 4.77 -4.02
CA ASP A 57 -9.60 5.50 -4.10
C ASP A 57 -9.44 6.87 -3.43
N ALA A 58 -9.49 7.93 -4.23
CA ALA A 58 -9.46 9.29 -3.72
C ALA A 58 -10.72 9.64 -2.90
N GLY A 59 -11.84 8.94 -3.11
CA GLY A 59 -13.07 9.19 -2.38
C GLY A 59 -13.02 8.74 -0.93
N THR A 60 -12.43 7.57 -0.65
CA THR A 60 -12.29 7.02 0.71
C THR A 60 -10.88 7.16 1.28
N ALA A 61 -9.93 7.67 0.50
CA ALA A 61 -8.50 7.70 0.82
C ALA A 61 -7.89 6.31 1.11
N THR A 62 -8.51 5.25 0.58
CA THR A 62 -8.08 3.87 0.79
C THR A 62 -7.17 3.41 -0.34
N THR A 63 -6.11 2.68 0.00
CA THR A 63 -5.20 2.10 -0.98
C THR A 63 -4.92 0.62 -0.72
N ILE A 64 -4.68 -0.11 -1.80
CA ILE A 64 -4.25 -1.51 -1.79
C ILE A 64 -2.86 -1.59 -2.38
N ILE A 65 -1.94 -2.14 -1.60
CA ILE A 65 -0.56 -2.34 -2.00
C ILE A 65 -0.24 -3.81 -2.09
N ARG A 66 0.36 -4.21 -3.19
CA ARG A 66 0.93 -5.54 -3.39
C ARG A 66 2.42 -5.51 -3.10
N ILE A 67 2.90 -6.54 -2.42
CA ILE A 67 4.33 -6.82 -2.20
C ILE A 67 4.57 -8.34 -2.12
N SER A 68 5.81 -8.81 -2.26
CA SER A 68 6.13 -10.21 -1.98
C SER A 68 5.91 -10.55 -0.50
N LYS A 69 5.59 -11.81 -0.21
CA LYS A 69 5.44 -12.29 1.17
C LYS A 69 6.69 -12.07 2.01
N GLU A 70 7.86 -12.22 1.39
CA GLU A 70 9.18 -12.10 2.05
C GLU A 70 9.49 -10.66 2.47
N PHE A 71 9.03 -9.66 1.70
CA PHE A 71 9.27 -8.25 1.98
C PHE A 71 8.09 -7.54 2.66
N ALA A 72 6.96 -8.23 2.86
CA ALA A 72 5.78 -7.66 3.51
C ALA A 72 6.09 -7.06 4.88
N GLN A 73 6.85 -7.77 5.72
CA GLN A 73 7.20 -7.27 7.05
C GLN A 73 8.01 -5.96 6.99
N ARG A 74 8.91 -5.83 6.01
CA ARG A 74 9.72 -4.61 5.83
C ARG A 74 8.86 -3.42 5.41
N LEU A 75 7.92 -3.64 4.49
CA LEU A 75 6.94 -2.63 4.12
C LEU A 75 6.11 -2.21 5.34
N LEU A 76 5.58 -3.17 6.11
CA LEU A 76 4.78 -2.87 7.31
C LEU A 76 5.57 -2.07 8.35
N SER A 77 6.87 -2.36 8.53
CA SER A 77 7.73 -1.56 9.39
C SER A 77 8.02 -0.17 8.83
N ALA A 78 7.98 0.04 7.51
CA ALA A 78 8.22 1.34 6.89
C ALA A 78 7.00 2.27 6.88
N ILE A 79 5.79 1.71 6.77
CA ILE A 79 4.51 2.45 6.73
C ILE A 79 4.38 3.52 7.83
N PRO A 80 4.61 3.24 9.13
CA PRO A 80 4.40 4.24 10.18
C PRO A 80 5.37 5.43 10.10
N PHE A 81 6.46 5.31 9.34
CA PHE A 81 7.43 6.39 9.17
C PHE A 81 7.17 7.24 7.91
N VAL A 82 6.15 6.90 7.11
CA VAL A 82 5.73 7.74 5.99
C VAL A 82 4.82 8.85 6.54
N CYS A 83 5.43 9.97 6.90
CA CYS A 83 4.70 11.12 7.45
C CYS A 83 4.29 12.15 6.38
N THR A 84 4.80 12.04 5.15
CA THR A 84 4.53 12.99 4.07
C THR A 84 4.39 12.28 2.73
N ILE A 85 3.37 12.66 1.96
CA ILE A 85 3.18 12.25 0.56
C ILE A 85 3.00 13.53 -0.26
N ASP A 86 3.87 13.77 -1.22
CA ASP A 86 3.86 14.98 -2.07
C ASP A 86 3.77 16.31 -1.28
N SER A 87 4.55 16.39 -0.19
CA SER A 87 4.56 17.52 0.75
C SER A 87 3.27 17.71 1.58
N ILE A 88 2.31 16.80 1.47
CA ILE A 88 1.11 16.75 2.31
C ILE A 88 1.42 15.89 3.54
N PRO A 89 1.24 16.42 4.77
CA PRO A 89 1.32 15.61 5.99
C PRO A 89 0.24 14.55 6.00
N VAL A 90 0.63 13.29 6.20
CA VAL A 90 -0.29 12.16 6.24
C VAL A 90 0.10 11.18 7.32
N ALA A 91 -0.87 10.42 7.82
CA ALA A 91 -0.64 9.21 8.58
C ALA A 91 -1.22 8.01 7.83
N LEU A 92 -0.43 6.94 7.70
CA LEU A 92 -0.87 5.71 7.05
C LEU A 92 -1.39 4.71 8.09
N GLN A 93 -2.65 4.32 7.96
CA GLN A 93 -3.29 3.35 8.86
C GLN A 93 -3.50 2.03 8.13
N VAL A 94 -2.79 0.98 8.58
CA VAL A 94 -3.00 -0.38 8.07
C VAL A 94 -4.30 -0.95 8.63
N LEU A 95 -5.21 -1.37 7.74
CA LEU A 95 -6.47 -1.99 8.10
C LEU A 95 -6.38 -3.52 8.08
N PHE A 96 -5.76 -4.06 7.03
CA PHE A 96 -5.70 -5.50 6.83
C PHE A 96 -4.49 -5.92 6.00
N VAL A 97 -3.97 -7.11 6.28
CA VAL A 97 -2.86 -7.72 5.53
C VAL A 97 -3.19 -9.17 5.24
N GLY A 98 -3.17 -9.57 3.97
CA GLY A 98 -3.53 -10.95 3.60
C GLY A 98 -3.19 -11.31 2.16
N GLU A 99 -3.80 -12.38 1.67
CA GLU A 99 -3.83 -12.67 0.24
C GLU A 99 -4.90 -11.81 -0.45
N LYS A 100 -4.92 -11.83 -1.79
CA LYS A 100 -5.89 -11.05 -2.58
C LYS A 100 -7.33 -11.35 -2.17
N LYS A 101 -7.66 -12.62 -1.97
CA LYS A 101 -9.01 -13.06 -1.60
C LYS A 101 -9.43 -12.50 -0.24
N ASP A 102 -8.54 -12.61 0.74
CA ASP A 102 -8.78 -12.15 2.10
C ASP A 102 -9.02 -10.63 2.16
N VAL A 103 -8.22 -9.83 1.43
CA VAL A 103 -8.41 -8.37 1.34
C VAL A 103 -9.76 -8.04 0.70
N MET A 104 -10.14 -8.75 -0.35
CA MET A 104 -11.41 -8.53 -1.03
C MET A 104 -12.60 -8.87 -0.14
N GLU A 105 -12.49 -9.95 0.64
CA GLU A 105 -13.50 -10.33 1.62
C GLU A 105 -13.59 -9.32 2.77
N ALA A 106 -12.46 -8.79 3.25
CA ALA A 106 -12.42 -7.72 4.24
C ALA A 106 -13.08 -6.43 3.72
N ILE A 107 -12.87 -6.07 2.45
CA ILE A 107 -13.54 -4.92 1.85
C ILE A 107 -15.05 -5.19 1.76
N ARG A 108 -15.46 -6.39 1.31
CA ARG A 108 -16.87 -6.80 1.21
C ARG A 108 -17.60 -6.68 2.54
N SER A 109 -16.98 -7.11 3.64
CA SER A 109 -17.61 -7.08 4.96
C SER A 109 -17.87 -5.66 5.46
N VAL A 110 -17.06 -4.68 5.03
CA VAL A 110 -17.18 -3.28 5.44
C VAL A 110 -18.08 -2.46 4.51
N THR A 111 -17.95 -2.63 3.19
CA THR A 111 -18.65 -1.78 2.20
C THR A 111 -19.86 -2.42 1.52
N GLY A 112 -20.05 -3.74 1.61
CA GLY A 112 -21.15 -4.46 0.95
C GLY A 112 -21.09 -4.53 -0.59
N ASN A 113 -20.29 -3.68 -1.24
CA ASN A 113 -20.05 -3.63 -2.69
C ASN A 113 -18.54 -3.49 -2.98
N VAL A 114 -18.00 -4.26 -3.93
CA VAL A 114 -16.57 -4.18 -4.28
C VAL A 114 -16.34 -3.38 -5.55
N LYS A 115 -15.94 -2.13 -5.41
CA LYS A 115 -15.53 -1.29 -6.55
C LYS A 115 -14.18 -1.70 -7.16
N PHE A 116 -13.41 -2.55 -6.49
CA PHE A 116 -11.97 -2.78 -6.76
C PHE A 116 -11.63 -4.09 -7.48
N GLU A 117 -12.63 -4.85 -7.95
CA GLU A 117 -12.42 -6.20 -8.48
C GLU A 117 -11.76 -6.20 -9.88
N ASN A 118 -11.98 -5.16 -10.69
CA ASN A 118 -11.44 -5.06 -12.05
C ASN A 118 -9.98 -4.56 -12.12
N THR A 119 -9.50 -3.78 -11.14
CA THR A 119 -8.16 -3.15 -11.15
C THR A 119 -7.05 -4.04 -10.60
N LEU A 120 -7.39 -5.16 -9.93
CA LEU A 120 -6.41 -6.08 -9.33
C LEU A 120 -6.02 -7.26 -10.25
N ASN A 121 -6.55 -7.32 -11.48
CA ASN A 121 -6.28 -8.41 -12.42
C ASN A 121 -5.09 -8.15 -13.38
N ASP A 122 -4.58 -6.92 -13.41
CA ASP A 122 -3.36 -6.53 -14.12
C ASP A 122 -2.13 -6.61 -13.21
#